data_AF-A0A7W7U828-F1
#
_entry.id   AF-A0A7W7U828-F1
#
_cell.length_a   1.000
_cell.length_b   1.000
_cell.length_c   1.000
_cell.angle_alpha   90.00
_cell.angle_beta   90.00
_cell.angle_gamma   90.00
#
_symmetry.space_group_name_H-M   'P 1'
#
loop_
_entity.id
_entity.type
_entity.pdbx_description
1 polymer ?
#
loop_
_entity_poly.entity_id
_entity_poly.type
_entity_poly.pdbx_seq_one_letter_code
_entity_poly.pdbx_strand_id
1 'polypeptide(L)'
;MTAHGRRGGDRTAVYRRRGGDRAAVQACFSVRETPGITVAVTHGGTGLAASARHTAQRALAEAGRGYLGGRVELRTPRTAAPATSRPSAFGTRRRRAVRRAADRAVALAVAATLRGEATGTRVHIRPPV
;
A
#
# COMPACT_ATOMS: atom_id res chain seq x y z
N MET A 1 -45.56 -9.93 2.57
CA MET A 1 -44.94 -10.09 1.24
C MET A 1 -43.55 -9.48 1.29
N THR A 2 -42.54 -10.34 1.13
CA THR A 2 -41.11 -10.06 1.27
C THR A 2 -40.54 -9.62 -0.08
N ALA A 3 -39.72 -8.57 -0.13
CA ALA A 3 -38.92 -8.24 -1.30
C ALA A 3 -37.50 -7.83 -0.90
N HIS A 4 -36.54 -8.67 -1.31
CA HIS A 4 -35.11 -8.46 -1.29
C HIS A 4 -34.68 -7.38 -2.29
N GLY A 5 -33.57 -6.67 -2.03
CA GLY A 5 -32.97 -5.83 -3.06
C GLY A 5 -31.68 -5.12 -2.66
N ARG A 6 -30.55 -5.85 -2.71
CA ARG A 6 -29.19 -5.30 -2.66
C ARG A 6 -28.97 -4.15 -3.65
N ARG A 7 -28.15 -3.16 -3.28
CA ARG A 7 -27.01 -2.66 -4.08
C ARG A 7 -26.22 -1.59 -3.32
N GLY A 8 -25.18 -2.03 -2.64
CA GLY A 8 -24.03 -1.18 -2.34
C GLY A 8 -23.29 -0.95 -3.66
N GLY A 9 -23.29 0.30 -4.11
CA GLY A 9 -22.69 0.68 -5.37
C GLY A 9 -22.26 2.14 -5.31
N ASP A 10 -20.95 2.32 -5.49
CA ASP A 10 -20.38 3.46 -6.18
C ASP A 10 -20.09 4.74 -5.38
N ARG A 11 -18.96 4.71 -4.65
CA ARG A 11 -18.06 5.88 -4.56
C ARG A 11 -16.61 5.44 -4.62
N THR A 12 -16.28 4.59 -5.59
CA THR A 12 -14.90 4.50 -6.07
C THR A 12 -14.59 5.78 -6.81
N ALA A 13 -14.11 6.79 -6.08
CA ALA A 13 -13.62 8.02 -6.67
C ALA A 13 -12.54 7.67 -7.71
N VAL A 14 -12.93 7.85 -8.96
CA VAL A 14 -12.11 7.66 -10.15
C VAL A 14 -11.04 8.74 -10.14
N TYR A 15 -9.90 8.47 -9.52
CA TYR A 15 -8.70 9.30 -9.69
C TYR A 15 -8.02 8.94 -11.01
N ARG A 16 -8.69 9.23 -12.13
CA ARG A 16 -8.00 9.47 -13.40
C ARG A 16 -7.33 10.84 -13.31
N ARG A 17 -6.05 10.86 -12.93
CA ARG A 17 -5.12 11.90 -13.42
C ARG A 17 -3.97 11.22 -14.16
N ARG A 18 -4.11 11.17 -15.48
CA ARG A 18 -2.97 11.18 -16.42
C ARG A 18 -2.17 12.45 -16.10
N GLY A 19 -0.90 12.30 -15.74
CA GLY A 19 -0.04 13.42 -15.39
C GLY A 19 1.21 12.97 -14.67
N GLY A 20 2.18 12.46 -15.44
CA GLY A 20 3.57 12.36 -15.01
C GLY A 20 3.96 11.05 -14.35
N ASP A 21 4.95 10.43 -14.96
CA ASP A 21 5.74 9.27 -14.60
C ASP A 21 6.53 9.47 -13.27
N ARG A 22 5.89 10.03 -12.24
CA ARG A 22 6.49 10.23 -10.92
C ARG A 22 6.28 8.98 -10.10
N ALA A 23 7.33 8.16 -10.04
CA ALA A 23 7.46 6.99 -9.20
C ALA A 23 6.82 7.22 -7.82
N ALA A 24 5.62 6.71 -7.59
CA ALA A 24 4.88 6.90 -6.34
C ALA A 24 4.29 5.57 -5.91
N VAL A 25 4.37 5.28 -4.62
CA VAL A 25 3.73 4.12 -3.99
C VAL A 25 2.40 4.57 -3.40
N GLN A 26 1.34 3.83 -3.70
CA GLN A 26 0.03 4.01 -3.10
C GLN A 26 -0.27 2.85 -2.16
N ALA A 27 -0.83 3.15 -1.00
CA ALA A 27 -1.28 2.16 -0.03
C ALA A 27 -2.72 2.44 0.37
N CYS A 28 -3.54 1.40 0.41
CA CYS A 28 -4.86 1.43 1.05
C CYS A 28 -4.87 0.41 2.16
N PHE A 29 -5.50 0.75 3.28
CA PHE A 29 -5.67 -0.17 4.40
C PHE A 29 -7.14 -0.30 4.76
N SER A 30 -7.65 -1.52 4.82
CA SER A 30 -8.96 -1.82 5.38
C SER A 30 -8.81 -2.73 6.60
N VAL A 31 -9.40 -2.29 7.71
CA VAL A 31 -9.41 -3.06 8.96
C VAL A 31 -10.32 -4.29 8.78
N ARG A 32 -9.93 -5.39 9.40
CA ARG A 32 -10.76 -6.59 9.56
C ARG A 32 -10.76 -7.01 11.02
N GLU A 33 -11.91 -7.47 11.49
CA GLU A 33 -12.07 -7.97 12.86
C GLU A 33 -11.40 -9.34 13.06
N THR A 34 -11.11 -10.05 11.97
CA THR A 34 -10.31 -11.27 12.01
C THR A 34 -8.82 -10.94 12.16
N PRO A 35 -8.10 -11.57 13.10
CA PRO A 35 -6.67 -11.33 13.28
C PRO A 35 -5.89 -11.74 12.03
N GLY A 36 -4.87 -10.94 11.68
CA GLY A 36 -3.97 -11.20 10.56
C GLY A 36 -3.98 -10.11 9.49
N ILE A 37 -2.81 -9.89 8.89
CA ILE A 37 -2.61 -8.89 7.85
C ILE A 37 -2.35 -9.57 6.51
N THR A 38 -3.22 -9.32 5.54
CA THR A 38 -3.03 -9.73 4.14
C THR A 38 -2.51 -8.56 3.34
N VAL A 39 -1.48 -8.77 2.53
CA VAL A 39 -0.90 -7.73 1.66
C VAL A 39 -1.04 -8.15 0.21
N ALA A 40 -1.72 -7.32 -0.59
CA ALA A 40 -1.80 -7.47 -2.04
C ALA A 40 -0.89 -6.41 -2.68
N VAL A 41 0.11 -6.85 -3.47
CA VAL A 41 1.01 -5.96 -4.20
C VAL A 41 0.75 -6.08 -5.69
N THR A 42 0.29 -5.00 -6.34
CA THR A 42 -0.07 -5.04 -7.77
C THR A 42 1.14 -5.14 -8.67
N HIS A 43 2.24 -4.46 -8.30
CA HIS A 43 3.52 -4.49 -9.02
C HIS A 43 4.63 -4.45 -7.98
N GLY A 44 5.53 -5.45 -7.94
CA GLY A 44 6.63 -5.51 -6.97
C GLY A 44 6.96 -6.93 -6.52
N GLY A 45 8.21 -7.16 -6.11
CA GLY A 45 8.65 -8.48 -5.63
C GLY A 45 8.17 -8.81 -4.22
N THR A 46 8.24 -10.09 -3.85
CA THR A 46 7.77 -10.68 -2.58
C THR A 46 8.29 -9.96 -1.32
N GLY A 47 9.51 -9.40 -1.36
CA GLY A 47 10.10 -8.68 -0.22
C GLY A 47 9.35 -7.40 0.20
N LEU A 48 8.59 -6.77 -0.69
CA LEU A 48 7.76 -5.62 -0.34
C LEU A 48 6.53 -6.02 0.48
N ALA A 49 5.93 -7.17 0.16
CA ALA A 49 4.76 -7.67 0.86
C ALA A 49 5.07 -8.01 2.33
N ALA A 50 6.22 -8.66 2.59
CA ALA A 50 6.66 -8.98 3.94
C ALA A 50 6.96 -7.73 4.79
N SER A 51 7.68 -6.75 4.21
CA SER A 51 7.97 -5.47 4.89
C SER A 51 6.68 -4.72 5.23
N ALA A 52 5.78 -4.58 4.24
CA ALA A 52 4.50 -3.93 4.40
C ALA A 52 3.62 -4.60 5.46
N ARG A 53 3.59 -5.94 5.50
CA ARG A 53 2.87 -6.70 6.52
C ARG A 53 3.39 -6.36 7.91
N HIS A 54 4.71 -6.42 8.10
CA HIS A 54 5.34 -6.11 9.37
C HIS A 54 5.07 -4.68 9.80
N THR A 55 5.16 -3.72 8.88
CA THR A 55 4.85 -2.30 9.16
C THR A 55 3.40 -2.10 9.57
N ALA A 56 2.43 -2.75 8.90
CA ALA A 56 1.03 -2.66 9.28
C ALA A 56 0.77 -3.27 10.66
N GLN A 57 1.34 -4.45 10.95
CA GLN A 57 1.23 -5.10 12.26
C GLN A 57 1.81 -4.20 13.37
N ARG A 58 2.98 -3.62 13.12
CA ARG A 58 3.62 -2.69 14.05
C ARG A 58 2.76 -1.45 14.29
N ALA A 59 2.24 -0.82 13.23
CA ALA A 59 1.39 0.37 13.35
C ALA A 59 0.10 0.08 14.13
N LEU A 60 -0.51 -1.09 13.93
CA LEU A 60 -1.67 -1.52 14.71
C LEU A 60 -1.32 -1.76 16.18
N ALA A 61 -0.18 -2.40 16.46
CA ALA A 61 0.29 -2.62 17.81
C ALA A 61 0.60 -1.29 18.54
N GLU A 62 1.28 -0.35 17.88
CA GLU A 62 1.57 1.00 18.40
C GLU A 62 0.28 1.79 18.70
N ALA A 63 -0.80 1.55 17.94
CA ALA A 63 -2.11 2.15 18.19
C ALA A 63 -2.98 1.40 19.23
N GLY A 64 -2.45 0.36 19.90
CA GLY A 64 -3.21 -0.45 20.85
C GLY A 64 -4.26 -1.36 20.21
N ARG A 65 -4.17 -1.59 18.89
CA ARG A 65 -5.10 -2.39 18.08
C ARG A 65 -4.47 -3.65 17.51
N GLY A 66 -3.47 -4.22 18.21
CA GLY A 66 -2.75 -5.41 17.76
C GLY A 66 -3.58 -6.68 17.59
N TYR A 67 -4.80 -6.70 18.15
CA TYR A 67 -5.78 -7.78 17.97
C TYR A 67 -6.54 -7.70 16.64
N LEU A 68 -6.54 -6.53 15.99
CA LEU A 68 -7.20 -6.34 14.70
C LEU A 68 -6.30 -6.84 13.57
N GLY A 69 -6.94 -7.37 12.53
CA GLY A 69 -6.30 -7.63 11.25
C GLY A 69 -6.65 -6.59 10.21
N GLY A 70 -6.35 -6.92 8.96
CA GLY A 70 -6.67 -6.04 7.85
C GLY A 70 -6.07 -6.46 6.53
N ARG A 71 -6.46 -5.74 5.48
CA ARG A 71 -5.93 -5.90 4.14
C ARG A 71 -5.21 -4.62 3.73
N VAL A 72 -3.96 -4.80 3.34
CA VAL A 72 -3.14 -3.75 2.74
C VAL A 72 -3.12 -3.96 1.24
N GLU A 73 -3.51 -2.96 0.47
CA GLU A 73 -3.33 -2.94 -0.97
C GLU A 73 -2.22 -1.97 -1.34
N LEU A 74 -1.16 -2.48 -1.95
CA LEU A 74 0.00 -1.71 -2.37
C LEU A 74 0.10 -1.66 -3.90
N ARG A 75 0.08 -0.45 -4.43
CA ARG A 75 0.39 -0.18 -5.83
C ARG A 75 1.72 0.54 -5.90
N THR A 76 2.73 -0.15 -6.40
CA THR A 76 4.03 0.47 -6.66
C THR A 76 4.12 0.84 -8.14
N PRO A 77 4.97 1.83 -8.50
CA PRO A 77 5.10 2.23 -9.89
C PRO A 77 5.67 1.08 -10.71
N ARG A 78 5.10 0.85 -11.89
CA ARG A 78 5.56 -0.19 -12.82
C ARG A 78 7.02 0.07 -13.17
N THR A 79 7.92 -0.76 -12.65
CA THR A 79 9.30 -0.77 -13.10
C THR A 79 9.33 -1.35 -14.50
N ALA A 80 9.71 -0.53 -15.50
CA ALA A 80 10.02 -1.01 -16.84
C ALA A 80 11.10 -2.10 -16.74
N ALA A 81 10.69 -3.34 -16.99
CA ALA A 81 11.45 -4.58 -17.10
C ALA A 81 12.43 -4.96 -15.95
N PRO A 82 12.51 -6.24 -15.57
CA PRO A 82 13.72 -6.76 -14.93
C PRO A 82 14.80 -6.75 -16.01
N ALA A 83 15.50 -5.61 -16.17
CA ALA A 83 16.68 -5.59 -17.02
C ALA A 83 17.61 -6.67 -16.49
N THR A 84 17.92 -7.64 -17.35
CA THR A 84 18.93 -8.69 -17.23
C THR A 84 20.35 -8.16 -16.96
N SER A 85 20.48 -6.86 -16.70
CA SER A 85 21.68 -6.17 -16.25
C SER A 85 21.98 -6.51 -14.79
N ARG A 86 23.26 -6.87 -14.54
CA ARG A 86 23.92 -6.98 -13.23
C ARG A 86 23.33 -6.03 -12.17
N PRO A 87 23.26 -6.44 -10.89
CA PRO A 87 22.82 -5.56 -9.80
C PRO A 87 23.68 -4.30 -9.74
N SER A 88 23.23 -3.24 -10.40
CA SER A 88 23.84 -1.91 -10.32
C SER A 88 23.49 -1.28 -8.97
N ALA A 89 24.42 -0.51 -8.41
CA ALA A 89 24.20 0.28 -7.19
C ALA A 89 22.96 1.19 -7.29
N PHE A 90 22.61 1.65 -8.50
CA PHE A 90 21.39 2.41 -8.74
C PHE A 90 20.12 1.56 -8.57
N GLY A 91 20.16 0.31 -9.02
CA GLY A 91 19.06 -0.64 -8.86
C GLY A 91 18.78 -0.96 -7.38
N THR A 92 19.83 -1.11 -6.56
CA THR A 92 19.69 -1.37 -5.12
C THR A 92 19.22 -0.14 -4.35
N ARG A 93 19.74 1.06 -4.64
CA ARG A 93 19.28 2.34 -4.06
C ARG A 93 17.80 2.59 -4.38
N ARG A 94 17.39 2.40 -5.64
CA ARG A 94 15.99 2.54 -6.05
C ARG A 94 15.07 1.55 -5.33
N ARG A 95 15.46 0.28 -5.21
CA ARG A 95 14.70 -0.72 -4.44
C ARG A 95 14.53 -0.33 -2.97
N ARG A 96 15.58 0.20 -2.34
CA ARG A 96 15.50 0.73 -0.96
C ARG A 96 14.55 1.92 -0.87
N ALA A 97 14.61 2.86 -1.81
CA ALA A 97 13.72 4.02 -1.84
C ALA A 97 12.24 3.60 -2.01
N VAL A 98 11.96 2.63 -2.89
CA VAL A 98 10.61 2.04 -3.05
C VAL A 98 10.15 1.40 -1.75
N ARG A 99 11.00 0.60 -1.10
CA ARG A 99 10.66 -0.05 0.18
C ARG A 99 10.34 0.97 1.26
N ARG A 100 11.17 2.00 1.44
CA ARG A 100 10.92 3.07 2.41
C ARG A 100 9.64 3.84 2.11
N ALA A 101 9.35 4.11 0.83
CA ALA A 101 8.10 4.75 0.43
C ALA A 101 6.88 3.85 0.71
N ALA A 102 7.00 2.54 0.48
CA ALA A 102 5.96 1.58 0.79
C ALA A 102 5.69 1.49 2.30
N ASP A 103 6.73 1.33 3.12
CA ASP A 103 6.59 1.27 4.58
C ASP A 103 5.90 2.56 5.10
N ARG A 104 6.32 3.74 4.61
CA ARG A 104 5.67 5.02 4.95
C ARG A 104 4.22 5.08 4.50
N ALA A 105 3.92 4.67 3.25
CA ALA A 105 2.56 4.68 2.74
C ALA A 105 1.64 3.78 3.57
N VAL A 106 2.12 2.58 3.96
CA VAL A 106 1.37 1.65 4.81
C VAL A 106 1.10 2.25 6.18
N ALA A 107 2.12 2.79 6.86
CA ALA A 107 1.94 3.40 8.17
C ALA A 107 0.90 4.54 8.12
N LEU A 108 0.97 5.39 7.09
CA LEU A 108 0.02 6.46 6.88
C LEU A 108 -1.39 5.93 6.57
N ALA A 109 -1.52 4.86 5.77
CA ALA A 109 -2.81 4.27 5.45
C ALA A 109 -3.46 3.67 6.70
N VAL A 110 -2.70 2.97 7.54
CA VAL A 110 -3.21 2.44 8.83
C VAL A 110 -3.66 3.59 9.73
N ALA A 111 -2.85 4.62 9.89
CA ALA A 111 -3.20 5.79 10.70
C ALA A 111 -4.42 6.55 10.16
N ALA A 112 -4.56 6.66 8.84
CA ALA A 112 -5.74 7.25 8.19
C ALA A 112 -7.00 6.44 8.48
N THR A 113 -6.96 5.12 8.26
CA THR A 113 -8.10 4.23 8.50
C THR A 113 -8.53 4.23 9.97
N LEU A 114 -7.57 4.25 10.91
CA LEU A 114 -7.88 4.32 12.34
C LEU A 114 -8.51 5.66 12.77
N ARG A 115 -8.27 6.73 12.00
CA ARG A 115 -8.94 8.03 12.16
C ARG A 115 -10.28 8.12 11.42
N GLY A 116 -10.71 7.05 10.74
CA GLY A 116 -11.94 7.03 9.95
C GLY A 116 -11.80 7.58 8.53
N GLU A 117 -10.57 7.87 8.07
CA GLU A 117 -10.30 8.32 6.71
C GLU A 117 -10.22 7.11 5.76
N ALA A 118 -11.14 7.01 4.79
CA ALA A 118 -11.22 5.88 3.85
C ALA A 118 -10.32 6.02 2.60
N THR A 119 -9.52 7.09 2.51
CA THR A 119 -8.75 7.41 1.30
C THR A 119 -7.39 6.72 1.28
N GLY A 120 -7.03 6.14 0.14
CA GLY A 120 -5.68 5.60 -0.10
C GLY A 120 -4.61 6.68 0.02
N THR A 121 -3.48 6.35 0.64
CA THR A 121 -2.35 7.25 0.82
C THR A 121 -1.37 7.10 -0.34
N ARG A 122 -0.76 8.21 -0.77
CA ARG A 122 0.22 8.23 -1.86
C ARG A 122 1.52 8.84 -1.38
N VAL A 123 2.62 8.11 -1.52
CA VAL A 123 3.97 8.55 -1.19
C VAL A 123 4.82 8.58 -2.45
N HIS A 124 5.41 9.73 -2.75
CA HIS A 124 6.33 9.86 -3.87
C HIS A 124 7.72 9.33 -3.52
N ILE A 125 8.29 8.55 -4.43
CA ILE A 125 9.68 8.08 -4.34
C ILE A 125 10.54 9.23 -4.86
N ARG A 126 11.27 9.90 -3.95
CA ARG A 126 12.34 10.81 -4.38
C ARG A 126 13.47 9.99 -5.02
N PRO A 127 13.95 10.35 -6.23
CA PRO A 127 15.17 9.77 -6.75
C PRO A 127 16.34 10.12 -5.80
N PRO A 128 17.30 9.20 -5.59
CA PRO A 128 18.52 9.53 -4.87
C PRO A 128 19.27 10.61 -5.66
N VAL A 129 19.53 11.75 -5.02
CA VAL A 129 20.51 12.74 -5.47
C VAL A 129 21.93 12.22 -5.29
#